data_AF-A0A8D8JA92-F1
#
_entry.id   AF-A0A8D8JA92-F1
#
_cell.length_a   1.000
_cell.length_b   1.000
_cell.length_c   1.000
_cell.angle_alpha   90.00
_cell.angle_beta   90.00
_cell.angle_gamma   90.00
#
_symmetry.space_group_name_H-M   'P 1'
#
loop_
_entity.id
_entity.type
_entity.pdbx_description
1 polymer ?
#
loop_
_entity_poly.entity_id
_entity_poly.type
_entity_poly.pdbx_seq_one_letter_code
_entity_poly.pdbx_strand_id
1 'polypeptide(L)'
;MANVLLSEAEKTYILHGIQKGYRNDGRTNRDYRPMELETDVVVHAMGSARLRLANTDILVAIKADIDVPSPDRPKEGKIEFFVDCSANATPDFEGRGGEELATEISNT
;
A
#
# COMPACT_ATOMS: atom_id res chain seq x y z
N MET A 1 -13.31 -4.33 -14.79
CA MET A 1 -13.83 -5.71 -14.81
C MET A 1 -14.13 -6.10 -13.38
N ALA A 2 -15.19 -6.90 -13.17
CA ALA A 2 -15.70 -7.39 -11.88
C ALA A 2 -15.50 -6.46 -10.65
N ASN A 3 -16.29 -5.38 -10.56
CA ASN A 3 -16.75 -4.93 -9.25
C ASN A 3 -17.26 -6.18 -8.53
N VAL A 4 -16.62 -6.61 -7.45
CA VAL A 4 -17.13 -7.71 -6.64
C VAL A 4 -18.45 -7.20 -6.07
N LEU A 5 -19.54 -7.56 -6.76
CA LEU A 5 -20.90 -7.23 -6.37
C LEU A 5 -21.19 -8.04 -5.11
N LEU A 6 -20.87 -7.45 -3.96
CA LEU A 6 -21.34 -7.93 -2.67
C LEU A 6 -22.86 -8.04 -2.74
N SER A 7 -23.37 -9.24 -2.47
CA SER A 7 -24.80 -9.46 -2.35
C SER A 7 -25.37 -8.59 -1.23
N GLU A 8 -26.65 -8.24 -1.34
CA GLU A 8 -27.34 -7.48 -0.28
C GLU A 8 -27.32 -8.22 1.07
N ALA A 9 -27.29 -9.56 1.03
CA ALA A 9 -27.15 -10.41 2.21
C ALA A 9 -25.77 -10.24 2.88
N GLU A 10 -24.68 -10.23 2.11
CA GLU A 10 -23.32 -10.04 2.64
C GLU A 10 -23.15 -8.63 3.24
N LYS A 11 -23.68 -7.60 2.58
CA LYS A 11 -23.67 -6.23 3.12
C LYS A 11 -24.42 -6.15 4.45
N THR A 12 -25.62 -6.74 4.49
CA THR A 12 -26.44 -6.77 5.71
C THR A 12 -25.75 -7.52 6.84
N TYR A 13 -25.08 -8.64 6.52
CA TYR A 13 -24.31 -9.42 7.48
C TYR A 13 -23.15 -8.60 8.08
N ILE A 14 -22.37 -7.90 7.24
CA ILE A 14 -21.27 -7.05 7.70
C ILE A 14 -21.79 -5.91 8.59
N LEU A 15 -22.86 -5.24 8.18
CA LEU A 15 -23.45 -4.12 8.94
C LEU A 15 -24.00 -4.56 10.31
N HIS A 16 -24.77 -5.66 10.36
CA HIS A 16 -25.28 -6.20 11.62
C HIS A 16 -24.16 -6.76 12.51
N GLY A 17 -23.11 -7.33 11.93
CA GLY A 17 -21.92 -7.75 12.66
C GLY A 17 -21.27 -6.59 13.39
N ILE A 18 -21.03 -5.48 12.68
CA ILE A 18 -20.43 -4.26 13.23
C ILE A 18 -21.30 -3.68 14.36
N GLN A 19 -22.63 -3.62 14.19
CA GLN A 19 -23.55 -3.16 15.25
C GLN A 19 -23.45 -3.99 16.54
N LYS A 20 -23.13 -5.28 16.42
CA LYS A 20 -22.92 -6.20 17.54
C LYS A 20 -21.47 -6.24 18.03
N GLY A 21 -20.57 -5.47 17.41
CA GLY A 21 -19.15 -5.42 17.76
C GLY A 21 -18.32 -6.58 17.20
N TYR A 22 -18.83 -7.32 16.22
CA TYR A 22 -18.14 -8.45 15.58
C TYR A 22 -17.65 -8.08 14.18
N ARG A 23 -16.39 -8.41 13.91
CA ARG A 23 -15.79 -8.34 12.58
C ARG A 23 -15.85 -9.70 11.90
N ASN A 24 -15.84 -9.70 10.57
CA ASN A 24 -15.97 -10.92 9.76
C ASN A 24 -14.77 -11.89 9.92
N ASP A 25 -13.63 -11.38 10.36
CA ASP A 25 -12.40 -12.12 10.62
C ASP A 25 -12.18 -12.43 12.11
N GLY A 26 -13.19 -12.19 12.96
CA GLY A 26 -13.15 -12.51 14.38
C GLY A 26 -12.29 -11.59 15.26
N ARG A 27 -11.69 -10.55 14.67
CA ARG A 27 -10.87 -9.58 15.39
C ARG A 27 -11.72 -8.55 16.15
N THR A 28 -11.15 -7.92 17.17
CA THR A 28 -11.79 -6.77 17.84
C THR A 28 -11.70 -5.53 16.94
N ASN A 29 -12.58 -4.55 17.17
CA ASN A 29 -12.59 -3.28 16.41
C ASN A 29 -11.28 -2.49 16.47
N ARG A 30 -10.41 -2.74 17.45
CA ARG A 30 -9.12 -2.06 17.61
C ARG A 30 -7.90 -2.92 17.22
N ASP A 31 -8.12 -4.18 16.86
CA ASP A 31 -7.03 -5.10 16.57
C ASP A 31 -6.53 -4.93 15.14
N TYR A 32 -5.22 -4.83 14.99
CA TYR A 32 -4.57 -4.78 13.68
C TYR A 32 -4.53 -6.17 13.02
N ARG A 33 -4.23 -6.24 11.73
CA ARG A 33 -3.96 -7.53 11.08
C ARG A 33 -2.55 -7.99 11.45
N PRO A 34 -2.26 -9.30 11.45
CA PRO A 34 -0.89 -9.76 11.63
C PRO A 34 0.01 -9.08 10.60
N MET A 35 1.12 -8.53 11.10
CA MET A 35 2.12 -7.83 10.29
C MET A 35 3.42 -8.61 10.34
N GLU A 36 4.05 -8.72 9.18
CA GLU A 36 5.37 -9.33 9.01
C GLU A 36 6.24 -8.33 8.27
N LEU A 37 7.42 -8.06 8.82
CA LEU A 37 8.38 -7.12 8.26
C LEU A 37 9.66 -7.88 7.95
N GLU A 38 10.04 -7.89 6.68
CA GLU A 38 11.31 -8.42 6.21
C GLU A 38 12.16 -7.26 5.70
N THR A 39 13.35 -7.09 6.25
CA THR A 39 14.32 -6.09 5.78
C THR A 39 15.37 -6.75 4.90
N ASP A 40 15.99 -5.99 3.99
CA ASP A 40 17.06 -6.47 3.10
C ASP A 40 16.61 -7.56 2.11
N VAL A 41 15.41 -7.39 1.55
CA VAL A 41 14.79 -8.31 0.58
C VAL A 41 15.37 -8.12 -0.83
N VAL A 42 15.74 -6.89 -1.18
CA VAL A 42 16.30 -6.52 -2.49
C VAL A 42 17.80 -6.25 -2.34
N VAL A 43 18.61 -7.22 -2.74
CA VAL A 43 20.08 -7.21 -2.61
C VAL A 43 20.75 -6.04 -3.36
N HIS A 44 20.12 -5.52 -4.41
CA HIS A 44 20.68 -4.43 -5.22
C HIS A 44 20.24 -3.03 -4.77
N ALA A 45 19.28 -2.93 -3.84
CA ALA A 45 18.86 -1.65 -3.29
C ALA A 45 19.75 -1.25 -2.10
N MET A 46 19.92 0.05 -1.85
CA MET A 46 20.70 0.53 -0.70
C MET A 46 19.97 0.29 0.63
N GLY A 47 18.64 0.25 0.56
CA GLY A 47 17.78 -0.22 1.63
C GLY A 47 16.54 -0.83 1.01
N SER A 48 16.02 -1.89 1.63
CA SER A 48 14.77 -2.49 1.20
C SER A 48 14.00 -3.06 2.38
N ALA A 49 12.68 -3.02 2.28
CA ALA A 49 11.78 -3.60 3.26
C ALA A 49 10.53 -4.13 2.55
N ARG A 50 10.10 -5.32 2.93
CA ARG A 50 8.81 -5.91 2.54
C ARG A 50 7.93 -5.99 3.78
N LEU A 51 6.74 -5.39 3.68
CA LEU A 51 5.73 -5.42 4.73
C LEU A 51 4.54 -6.22 4.23
N ARG A 52 4.26 -7.34 4.91
CA ARG A 52 3.07 -8.15 4.66
C ARG A 52 2.07 -7.98 5.79
N LEU A 53 0.87 -7.58 5.44
CA LEU A 53 -0.25 -7.31 6.33
C LEU A 53 -1.42 -8.19 5.89
N ALA A 54 -1.42 -9.43 6.38
CA ALA A 54 -2.24 -10.54 5.87
C ALA A 54 -2.14 -10.67 4.34
N ASN A 55 -3.16 -10.22 3.60
CA ASN A 55 -3.23 -10.31 2.13
C ASN A 55 -2.68 -9.07 1.42
N THR A 56 -2.33 -8.02 2.17
CA THR A 56 -1.73 -6.81 1.61
C THR A 56 -0.21 -6.95 1.69
N ASP A 57 0.49 -6.82 0.57
CA ASP A 57 1.94 -6.95 0.48
C ASP A 57 2.51 -5.69 -0.16
N ILE A 58 3.50 -5.08 0.49
CA ILE A 58 4.13 -3.83 0.07
C ILE A 58 5.64 -4.04 0.06
N LEU A 59 6.28 -3.73 -1.07
CA LEU A 59 7.73 -3.73 -1.20
C LEU A 59 8.23 -2.28 -1.35
N VAL A 60 9.17 -1.89 -0.51
CA VAL A 60 9.82 -0.59 -0.54
C VAL A 60 11.31 -0.79 -0.81
N ALA A 61 11.85 0.02 -1.72
CA ALA A 61 13.27 0.06 -2.02
C ALA A 61 13.76 1.51 -2.02
N ILE A 62 14.96 1.72 -1.50
CA ILE A 62 15.62 3.02 -1.41
C ILE A 62 16.84 2.97 -2.33
N LYS A 63 16.94 3.99 -3.18
CA LYS A 63 18.12 4.25 -4.00
C LYS A 63 18.57 5.68 -3.73
N ALA A 64 19.85 5.85 -3.43
CA ALA A 64 20.47 7.17 -3.30
C ALA A 64 21.52 7.31 -4.40
N ASP A 65 21.47 8.42 -5.13
CA ASP A 65 22.45 8.76 -6.16
C ASP A 65 22.98 10.17 -5.86
N ILE A 66 24.20 10.47 -6.31
CA ILE A 66 24.78 11.81 -6.20
C ILE A 66 24.38 12.59 -7.45
N ASP A 67 23.65 13.69 -7.25
CA ASP A 67 23.20 14.57 -8.33
C ASP A 67 23.39 16.05 -7.98
N VAL A 68 23.30 16.92 -8.98
CA VAL A 68 23.42 18.37 -8.84
C VAL A 68 22.15 18.92 -8.18
N PRO A 69 22.26 19.68 -7.06
CA PRO A 69 21.10 20.24 -6.39
C PRO A 69 20.39 21.29 -7.25
N SER A 70 19.10 21.51 -6.98
CA SER A 70 18.31 22.53 -7.68
C SER A 70 18.97 23.92 -7.57
N PRO A 71 18.99 24.73 -8.65
CA PRO A 71 19.52 26.09 -8.61
C PRO A 71 18.81 26.98 -7.58
N ASP A 72 17.54 26.67 -7.27
CA ASP A 72 16.77 27.41 -6.27
C ASP A 72 17.24 27.14 -4.84
N ARG A 73 17.81 25.94 -4.59
CA ARG A 73 18.25 25.49 -3.25
C ARG A 73 19.55 24.67 -3.32
N PRO A 74 20.71 25.32 -3.48
CA PRO A 74 21.99 24.64 -3.72
C PRO A 74 22.57 23.90 -2.51
N LYS A 75 21.99 24.06 -1.31
CA LYS A 75 22.46 23.44 -0.06
C LYS A 75 21.54 22.32 0.45
N GLU A 76 20.46 22.02 -0.27
CA GLU A 76 19.49 21.00 0.12
C GLU A 76 19.52 19.82 -0.87
N GLY A 77 19.39 18.60 -0.35
CA GLY A 77 19.20 17.40 -1.17
C GLY A 77 17.75 17.23 -1.59
N LYS A 78 17.50 16.36 -2.57
CA LYS A 78 16.15 16.01 -3.03
C LYS A 78 15.77 14.62 -2.52
N ILE A 79 14.52 14.46 -2.12
CA ILE A 79 13.90 13.17 -1.85
C ILE A 79 12.69 13.08 -2.76
N GLU A 80 12.58 11.98 -3.50
CA GLU A 80 11.44 11.69 -4.35
C GLU A 80 10.78 10.40 -3.88
N PHE A 81 9.47 10.43 -3.75
CA PHE A 81 8.66 9.26 -3.44
C PHE A 81 7.99 8.80 -4.72
N PHE A 82 8.20 7.53 -5.06
CA PHE A 82 7.52 6.89 -6.16
C PHE A 82 6.71 5.72 -5.62
N VAL A 83 5.43 5.70 -5.96
CA VAL A 83 4.49 4.63 -5.58
C VAL A 83 4.01 4.02 -6.89
N ASP A 84 4.15 2.71 -7.01
CA ASP A 84 3.61 1.96 -8.15
C ASP A 84 2.63 0.90 -7.64
N CYS A 85 1.49 0.82 -8.30
CA CYS A 85 0.43 -0.12 -7.99
C CYS A 85 0.44 -1.19 -9.09
N SER A 86 1.16 -2.28 -8.84
CA SER A 86 1.35 -3.35 -9.83
C SER A 86 0.03 -4.05 -10.19
N ALA A 87 -0.15 -4.40 -11.47
CA ALA A 87 -1.26 -5.25 -11.93
C ALA A 87 -1.28 -6.65 -11.27
N ASN A 88 -0.16 -7.09 -10.68
CA ASN A 88 -0.11 -8.32 -9.88
C ASN A 88 -0.86 -8.21 -8.55
N ALA A 89 -1.08 -6.99 -8.02
CA ALA A 89 -1.74 -6.78 -6.74
C ALA A 89 -3.27 -6.87 -6.85
N THR A 90 -3.84 -6.26 -7.89
CA THR A 90 -5.25 -6.42 -8.26
C THR A 90 -5.42 -6.18 -9.76
N PRO A 91 -6.33 -6.89 -10.44
CA PRO A 91 -6.67 -6.62 -11.84
C PRO A 91 -7.16 -5.18 -12.06
N ASP A 92 -7.66 -4.50 -11.04
CA ASP A 92 -8.10 -3.10 -11.15
C ASP A 92 -6.93 -2.12 -11.38
N PHE A 93 -5.70 -2.52 -11.07
CA PHE A 93 -4.51 -1.72 -11.34
C PHE A 93 -3.92 -1.94 -12.74
N GLU A 94 -4.56 -2.77 -13.57
CA GLU A 94 -4.12 -2.96 -14.95
C GLU A 94 -4.22 -1.65 -15.75
N GLY A 95 -3.18 -1.34 -16.52
CA GLY A 95 -3.08 -0.10 -17.28
C GLY A 95 -2.79 1.12 -16.38
N ARG A 96 -3.76 2.03 -16.24
CA ARG A 96 -3.64 3.26 -15.43
C ARG A 96 -4.53 3.27 -14.19
N GLY A 97 -5.15 2.13 -13.85
CA GLY A 97 -6.11 2.08 -12.75
C GLY A 97 -5.53 2.37 -11.36
N GLY A 98 -4.21 2.22 -11.17
CA GLY A 98 -3.52 2.53 -9.91
C GLY A 98 -2.92 3.94 -9.82
N GLU A 99 -2.98 4.75 -10.87
CA GLU A 99 -2.26 6.04 -10.95
C GLU A 99 -2.80 7.08 -9.97
N GLU A 100 -4.13 7.15 -9.80
CA GLU A 100 -4.78 8.08 -8.88
C GLU A 100 -4.39 7.77 -7.42
N LEU A 101 -4.47 6.50 -7.03
CA LEU A 101 -4.08 6.04 -5.70
C LEU A 101 -2.59 6.28 -5.43
N ALA A 102 -1.73 5.97 -6.41
CA ALA A 102 -0.29 6.21 -6.31
C ALA A 102 0.03 7.70 -6.12
N THR A 103 -0.69 8.57 -6.81
CA THR A 103 -0.54 10.03 -6.72
C THR A 103 -1.03 10.57 -5.37
N GLU A 104 -2.11 10.01 -4.83
CA GLU A 104 -2.61 10.39 -3.50
C GLU A 104 -1.60 10.01 -2.41
N ILE A 105 -1.08 8.79 -2.46
CA ILE A 105 -0.11 8.28 -1.47
C ILE A 105 1.22 9.03 -1.55
N SER A 106 1.70 9.37 -2.76
CA SER A 106 3.00 10.03 -2.94
C SER A 106 2.99 11.53 -2.56
N ASN A 107 1.83 12.18 -2.60
CA ASN A 107 1.69 13.61 -2.28
C ASN A 107 1.34 13.91 -0.81
N THR A 108 1.23 12.88 0.04
CA THR A 108 0.96 13.04 1.47
C THR A 108 2.25 13.26 2.25
#